data_AF-A0A413Q632-F1
#
_entry.id   AF-A0A413Q632-F1
#
_cell.length_a   1.000
_cell.length_b   1.000
_cell.length_c   1.000
_cell.angle_alpha   90.00
_cell.angle_beta   90.00
_cell.angle_gamma   90.00
#
_symmetry.space_group_name_H-M   'P 1'
#
loop_
_entity.id
_entity.type
_entity.pdbx_description
1 polymer ?
#
loop_
_entity_poly.entity_id
_entity_poly.type
_entity_poly.pdbx_seq_one_letter_code
_entity_poly.pdbx_strand_id
1 'polypeptide(L)'
;MNRIFKLEIKRAFRNRLFAATLCVAFAICVWHFMENVWIWRMYVYYDTYPLSAYEKWIGADNASVQPLLLYLIMPALCAIPYGRSFYFDVKSGYAAQIISRGKKSDYIRAK
;
A
#
# COMPACT_ATOMS: atom_id res chain seq x y z
N MET A 1 25.51 -5.33 -6.70
CA MET A 1 24.22 -4.64 -6.47
C MET A 1 23.03 -5.60 -6.35
N ASN A 2 22.78 -6.50 -7.32
CA ASN A 2 21.56 -7.33 -7.36
C ASN A 2 21.27 -8.19 -6.12
N ARG A 3 22.30 -8.64 -5.37
CA ARG A 3 22.12 -9.54 -4.23
C ARG A 3 21.59 -8.83 -2.98
N ILE A 4 22.08 -7.62 -2.70
CA ILE A 4 21.61 -6.79 -1.57
C ILE A 4 20.17 -6.33 -1.85
N PHE A 5 19.91 -5.85 -3.06
CA PHE A 5 18.57 -5.44 -3.50
C PHE A 5 17.54 -6.57 -3.42
N LYS A 6 17.87 -7.78 -3.91
CA LYS A 6 16.98 -8.95 -3.78
C LYS A 6 16.69 -9.31 -2.32
N LEU A 7 17.64 -9.08 -1.42
CA LEU A 7 17.49 -9.38 0.01
C LEU A 7 16.58 -8.36 0.69
N GLU A 8 16.76 -7.07 0.39
CA GLU A 8 15.88 -5.98 0.85
C GLU A 8 14.44 -6.16 0.36
N ILE A 9 14.24 -6.46 -0.93
CA ILE A 9 12.90 -6.80 -1.47
C ILE A 9 12.28 -7.98 -0.73
N LYS A 10 13.04 -9.08 -0.55
CA LYS A 10 12.53 -10.26 0.15
C LYS A 10 12.16 -9.94 1.61
N ARG A 11 12.91 -9.06 2.29
CA ARG A 11 12.57 -8.59 3.64
C ARG A 11 11.33 -7.69 3.63
N ALA A 12 11.20 -6.80 2.66
CA ALA A 12 10.05 -5.91 2.52
C ALA A 12 8.74 -6.72 2.37
N PHE A 13 8.71 -7.68 1.45
CA PHE A 13 7.53 -8.54 1.24
C PHE A 13 7.26 -9.54 2.37
N ARG A 14 8.28 -9.93 3.14
CA ARG A 14 8.13 -10.88 4.27
C ARG A 14 7.80 -10.17 5.59
N ASN A 15 7.73 -8.84 5.61
CA ASN A 15 7.39 -8.10 6.81
C ASN A 15 5.90 -8.29 7.15
N ARG A 16 5.60 -8.76 8.37
CA ARG A 16 4.22 -8.95 8.86
C ARG A 16 3.40 -7.65 8.84
N LEU A 17 4.08 -6.51 9.01
CA LEU A 17 3.44 -5.19 8.94
C LEU A 17 2.97 -4.84 7.53
N PHE A 18 3.74 -5.21 6.51
CA PHE A 18 3.35 -5.00 5.11
C PHE A 18 2.10 -5.83 4.77
N ALA A 19 2.04 -7.08 5.23
CA ALA A 19 0.84 -7.90 5.08
C ALA A 19 -0.36 -7.29 5.81
N ALA A 20 -0.18 -6.76 7.02
CA ALA A 20 -1.25 -6.10 7.77
C ALA A 20 -1.79 -4.86 7.04
N THR A 21 -0.92 -4.01 6.49
CA THR A 21 -1.34 -2.83 5.71
C THR A 21 -2.10 -3.23 4.45
N LEU A 22 -1.69 -4.33 3.80
CA LEU A 22 -2.36 -4.86 2.61
C LEU A 22 -3.76 -5.40 2.95
N CYS A 23 -3.91 -6.10 4.08
CA CYS A 23 -5.21 -6.55 4.56
C CYS A 23 -6.15 -5.37 4.88
N VAL A 24 -5.64 -4.31 5.51
CA VAL A 24 -6.43 -3.09 5.79
C VAL A 24 -6.88 -2.42 4.50
N ALA A 25 -5.98 -2.28 3.52
CA ALA A 25 -6.33 -1.71 2.22
C ALA A 25 -7.40 -2.55 1.50
N PHE A 26 -7.27 -3.88 1.54
CA PHE A 26 -8.25 -4.78 0.95
C PHE A 26 -9.62 -4.68 1.64
N ALA A 27 -9.64 -4.56 2.97
CA ALA A 27 -10.87 -4.35 3.73
C ALA A 27 -11.57 -3.05 3.34
N ILE A 28 -10.82 -1.96 3.15
CA ILE A 28 -11.36 -0.67 2.67
C ILE A 28 -11.95 -0.81 1.26
N CYS A 29 -11.28 -1.53 0.35
CA CYS A 29 -11.81 -1.80 -0.98
C CYS A 29 -13.13 -2.59 -0.95
N VAL A 30 -13.20 -3.64 -0.11
CA VAL A 30 -14.41 -4.48 0.02
C VAL A 30 -15.55 -3.68 0.65
N TRP A 31 -15.26 -2.88 1.68
CA TRP A 31 -16.23 -1.99 2.30
C TRP A 31 -16.81 -1.01 1.27
N HIS A 32 -15.95 -0.35 0.50
CA HIS A 32 -16.38 0.57 -0.56
C HIS A 32 -17.25 -0.14 -1.62
N PHE A 33 -16.88 -1.36 -2.02
CA PHE A 33 -17.66 -2.13 -2.98
C PHE A 33 -19.06 -2.48 -2.44
N MET A 34 -19.17 -2.89 -1.19
CA MET A 34 -20.45 -3.21 -0.56
C MET A 34 -21.34 -1.97 -0.41
N GLU A 35 -20.78 -0.82 -0.04
CA GLU A 35 -21.57 0.38 0.23
C GLU A 35 -21.96 1.12 -1.07
N ASN A 36 -21.02 1.29 -2.01
CA ASN A 36 -21.25 2.09 -3.21
C ASN A 36 -21.73 1.29 -4.42
N VAL A 37 -21.31 0.03 -4.57
CA VAL A 37 -21.70 -0.76 -5.76
C VAL A 37 -22.93 -1.62 -5.48
N TRP A 38 -23.00 -2.27 -4.31
CA TRP A 38 -24.08 -3.21 -4.01
C TRP A 38 -25.42 -2.55 -3.69
N ILE A 39 -25.44 -1.52 -2.84
CA ILE A 39 -26.69 -0.82 -2.42
C ILE A 39 -27.35 -0.15 -3.63
N TRP A 40 -26.58 0.52 -4.48
CA TRP A 40 -27.12 1.21 -5.64
C TRP A 40 -27.66 0.27 -6.71
N ARG A 41 -27.21 -1.00 -6.76
CA ARG A 41 -27.78 -2.03 -7.62
C ARG A 41 -29.25 -2.33 -7.27
N MET A 42 -29.65 -2.12 -6.02
CA MET A 42 -31.01 -2.35 -5.53
C MET A 42 -31.97 -1.17 -5.81
N TYR A 43 -31.42 0.03 -6.04
CA TYR A 43 -32.17 1.28 -6.29
C TYR A 43 -32.25 1.66 -7.77
N VAL A 44 -31.78 0.83 -8.70
CA VAL A 44 -31.98 1.03 -10.15
C VAL A 44 -33.42 0.67 -10.52
N TYR A 45 -34.35 1.49 -10.07
CA TYR A 45 -35.69 1.59 -10.60
C TYR A 45 -35.74 2.93 -11.35
N TYR A 46 -36.04 2.86 -12.65
CA TYR A 46 -36.33 3.97 -13.58
C TYR A 46 -35.15 4.76 -14.19
N ASP A 47 -34.84 4.41 -15.46
CA ASP A 47 -34.64 5.28 -16.65
C ASP A 47 -33.80 6.58 -16.57
N THR A 48 -33.04 6.82 -15.51
CA THR A 48 -32.11 7.95 -15.43
C THR A 48 -30.72 7.48 -15.04
N TYR A 49 -29.84 7.48 -16.03
CA TYR A 49 -28.40 7.18 -15.97
C TYR A 49 -28.03 5.74 -15.54
N PRO A 50 -27.27 4.99 -16.37
CA PRO A 50 -26.68 3.76 -15.90
C PRO A 50 -25.55 4.11 -14.93
N LEU A 51 -25.84 4.11 -13.62
CA LEU A 51 -24.86 4.07 -12.54
C LEU A 51 -24.11 2.73 -12.62
N SER A 52 -23.27 2.60 -13.65
CA SER A 52 -22.50 1.41 -13.94
C SER A 52 -21.39 1.27 -12.90
N ALA A 53 -20.95 0.04 -12.66
CA ALA A 53 -19.79 -0.23 -11.80
C ALA A 53 -18.51 0.50 -12.26
N TYR A 54 -18.50 1.02 -13.50
CA TYR A 54 -17.44 1.84 -14.07
C TYR A 54 -17.42 3.28 -13.53
N GLU A 55 -18.59 3.93 -13.40
CA GLU A 55 -18.65 5.30 -12.83
C GLU A 55 -18.42 5.31 -11.32
N LYS A 56 -18.91 4.30 -10.60
CA LYS A 56 -18.67 4.14 -9.14
C LYS A 56 -17.37 3.41 -8.80
N TRP A 57 -16.47 3.22 -9.77
CA TRP A 57 -15.13 2.70 -9.49
C TRP A 57 -14.42 3.65 -8.52
N ILE A 58 -13.67 3.10 -7.56
CA ILE A 58 -13.00 3.82 -6.45
C ILE A 58 -12.00 4.94 -6.85
N GLY A 59 -11.80 5.16 -8.14
CA GLY A 59 -10.87 6.10 -8.75
C GLY A 59 -11.56 7.05 -9.74
N ALA A 60 -12.86 6.86 -10.01
CA ALA A 60 -13.72 7.79 -10.73
C ALA A 60 -14.77 8.42 -9.78
N ASP A 61 -15.06 7.78 -8.64
CA ASP A 61 -15.94 8.33 -7.61
C ASP A 61 -15.21 9.39 -6.76
N ASN A 62 -15.67 10.64 -6.89
CA ASN A 62 -15.13 11.81 -6.17
C ASN A 62 -15.99 12.23 -4.97
N ALA A 63 -17.15 11.61 -4.75
CA ALA A 63 -18.07 11.96 -3.66
C ALA A 63 -17.81 11.14 -2.38
N SER A 64 -17.22 9.96 -2.55
CA SER A 64 -16.99 8.99 -1.48
C SER A 64 -15.70 9.28 -0.70
N VAL A 65 -15.76 9.15 0.62
CA VAL A 65 -14.61 9.34 1.52
C VAL A 65 -13.59 8.21 1.37
N GLN A 66 -14.02 7.04 0.92
CA GLN A 66 -13.23 5.80 0.83
C GLN A 66 -12.12 5.86 -0.24
N PRO A 67 -12.35 6.37 -1.48
CA PRO A 67 -11.29 6.73 -2.43
C PRO A 67 -10.21 7.63 -1.81
N LEU A 68 -10.63 8.70 -1.14
CA LEU A 68 -9.72 9.67 -0.53
C LEU A 68 -8.89 9.03 0.59
N LEU A 69 -9.53 8.22 1.44
CA LEU A 69 -8.83 7.43 2.45
C LEU A 69 -7.85 6.46 1.80
N LEU A 70 -8.21 5.77 0.71
CA LEU A 70 -7.33 4.82 0.07
C LEU A 70 -6.11 5.51 -0.55
N TYR A 71 -6.31 6.56 -1.36
CA TYR A 71 -5.21 7.26 -2.02
C TYR A 71 -4.32 8.06 -1.06
N LEU A 72 -4.85 8.55 0.07
CA LEU A 72 -4.07 9.27 1.08
C LEU A 72 -3.37 8.32 2.06
N ILE A 73 -4.09 7.31 2.56
CA ILE A 73 -3.61 6.45 3.65
C ILE A 73 -2.71 5.34 3.12
N MET A 74 -2.92 4.81 1.90
CA MET A 74 -2.06 3.75 1.36
C MET A 74 -0.58 4.16 1.26
N PRO A 75 -0.21 5.31 0.66
CA PRO A 75 1.18 5.72 0.59
C PRO A 75 1.81 5.90 1.98
N ALA A 76 1.05 6.48 2.92
CA ALA A 76 1.50 6.69 4.29
C ALA A 76 1.71 5.36 5.04
N LEU A 77 0.75 4.43 4.93
CA LEU A 77 0.84 3.11 5.53
C LEU A 77 1.96 2.27 4.93
N CYS A 78 2.26 2.41 3.64
CA CYS A 78 3.40 1.73 2.99
C CYS A 78 4.75 2.32 3.42
N ALA A 79 4.81 3.63 3.71
CA ALA A 79 6.05 4.29 4.13
C ALA A 79 6.49 3.89 5.56
N ILE A 80 5.54 3.66 6.47
CA ILE A 80 5.80 3.29 7.88
C ILE A 80 6.63 1.99 8.05
N PRO A 81 6.27 0.83 7.47
CA PRO A 81 7.02 -0.40 7.62
C PRO A 81 8.40 -0.32 6.97
N TYR A 82 8.53 0.46 5.89
CA TYR A 82 9.79 0.70 5.23
C TYR A 82 10.73 1.56 6.10
N GLY A 83 10.23 2.66 6.66
CA GLY A 83 10.98 3.51 7.61
C GLY A 83 11.40 2.74 8.86
N ARG A 84 10.52 1.86 9.38
CA ARG A 84 10.83 0.99 10.52
C ARG A 84 11.95 -0.01 10.20
N SER A 85 11.96 -0.57 8.99
CA SER A 85 13.02 -1.48 8.56
C SER A 85 14.37 -0.77 8.50
N PHE A 86 14.41 0.45 7.97
CA PHE A 86 15.64 1.26 7.94
C PHE A 86 16.14 1.60 9.35
N TYR A 87 15.25 2.04 10.24
CA TYR A 87 15.60 2.31 11.64
C TYR A 87 16.16 1.09 12.35
N PHE A 88 15.57 -0.09 12.13
CA PHE A 88 16.06 -1.34 12.71
C PHE A 88 17.46 -1.71 12.20
N ASP A 89 17.74 -1.53 10.91
CA ASP A 89 19.06 -1.84 10.34
C ASP A 89 20.16 -0.89 10.86
N VAL A 90 19.81 0.38 11.15
CA VAL A 90 20.72 1.33 11.80
C VAL A 90 20.95 0.95 13.26
N LYS A 91 19.88 0.68 14.03
CA LYS A 91 19.97 0.37 15.46
C LYS A 91 20.66 -0.97 15.74
N SER A 92 20.48 -1.97 14.88
CA SER A 92 21.11 -3.29 15.02
C SER A 92 22.57 -3.34 14.57
N GLY A 93 23.12 -2.25 14.01
CA GLY A 93 24.47 -2.23 13.43
C GLY A 93 24.60 -3.01 12.11
N TYR A 94 23.51 -3.63 11.63
CA TYR A 94 23.49 -4.37 10.36
C TYR A 94 23.88 -3.47 9.18
N ALA A 95 23.39 -2.22 9.17
CA ALA A 95 23.78 -1.23 8.17
C ALA A 95 25.29 -0.94 8.19
N ALA A 96 25.89 -0.81 9.37
CA ALA A 96 27.33 -0.57 9.51
C ALA A 96 28.17 -1.76 9.03
N GLN A 97 27.69 -2.99 9.25
CA GLN A 97 28.36 -4.22 8.83
C GLN A 97 28.28 -4.47 7.31
N ILE A 98 27.21 -4.01 6.65
CA ILE A 98 27.10 -4.01 5.19
C ILE A 98 27.97 -2.91 4.57
N ILE A 99 27.94 -1.71 5.16
CA ILE A 99 28.72 -0.56 4.67
C ILE A 99 30.22 -0.80 4.86
N SER A 100 30.66 -1.51 5.89
CA SER A 100 32.09 -1.85 6.06
C SER A 100 32.60 -2.88 5.06
N ARG A 101 31.71 -3.73 4.53
CA ARG A 101 32.03 -4.78 3.53
C ARG A 101 31.76 -4.34 2.09
N GLY A 102 31.25 -3.13 1.86
CA GLY A 102 30.84 -2.64 0.55
C GLY A 102 30.90 -1.13 0.45
N LYS A 103 30.32 -0.55 -0.62
CA LYS A 103 30.22 0.91 -0.77
C LYS A 103 28.93 1.42 -0.12
N LYS A 104 29.03 2.52 0.64
CA LYS A 104 27.86 3.21 1.23
C LYS A 104 26.82 3.60 0.16
N SER A 105 27.28 4.03 -1.02
CA SER A 105 26.43 4.39 -2.16
C SER A 105 25.53 3.25 -2.63
N ASP A 106 26.04 2.02 -2.60
CA ASP A 106 25.33 0.85 -3.12
C ASP A 106 24.26 0.38 -2.16
N TYR A 107 24.47 0.58 -0.85
CA TYR A 107 23.46 0.33 0.18
C TYR A 107 22.32 1.35 0.10
N ILE A 108 22.65 2.65 -0.03
CA ILE A 108 21.63 3.72 -0.14
C ILE A 108 20.80 3.55 -1.42
N ARG A 109 21.40 3.14 -2.54
CA ARG A 109 20.67 2.88 -3.79
C ARG A 109 19.81 1.61 -3.76
N ALA A 110 20.13 0.66 -2.87
CA ALA A 110 19.39 -0.59 -2.74
C ALA A 110 18.25 -0.52 -1.72
N LYS A 111 18.26 0.50 -0.86
CA LYS A 111 17.12 0.87 -0.02
C LYS A 111 16.11 1.57 -0.91
#